data_AF-A0A7Z9XR24-F1
#
_entry.id   AF-A0A7Z9XR24-F1
#
_cell.length_a   1.000
_cell.length_b   1.000
_cell.length_c   1.000
_cell.angle_alpha   90.00
_cell.angle_beta   90.00
_cell.angle_gamma   90.00
#
_symmetry.space_group_name_H-M   'P 1'
#
loop_
_entity.id
_entity.type
_entity.pdbx_description
1 polymer ?
#
loop_
_entity_poly.entity_id
_entity_poly.type
_entity_poly.pdbx_seq_one_letter_code
_entity_poly.pdbx_strand_id
1 'polypeptide(L)'
;MSSINLEDYAELLAEVAPEVKDVIEGTFHEAARVMSPAGLEEYLEGARALTKLGRGPDLVVTYLQEMPLVVKECGEDIIGDCITAAMKVSSMTSGEVITLLFASLPSVSRHLGDAQLVRGYLTLIHQLASTAARGLRPMLNHMDELLSKLTLSGLRRWANFGAQAYRRDFDNLTSYFNLESADSRAMLERERRGVLFVKVQRKLNFYLRALWGRDFFLRPSGADYTDFRPYIDNRILHLPDAVDNLGDIPGLELYR
;
A
#
# COMPACT_ATOMS: atom_id res chain seq x y z
N MET A 1 -7.90 -5.90 -30.99
CA MET A 1 -7.79 -5.16 -29.71
C MET A 1 -9.04 -4.32 -29.61
N SER A 2 -9.94 -4.64 -28.68
CA SER A 2 -11.12 -3.79 -28.44
C SER A 2 -10.62 -2.41 -28.02
N SER A 3 -11.05 -1.37 -28.73
CA SER A 3 -10.95 -0.02 -28.22
C SER A 3 -11.80 0.05 -26.95
N ILE A 4 -11.17 0.35 -25.82
CA ILE A 4 -11.89 0.62 -24.57
C ILE A 4 -12.80 1.82 -24.84
N ASN A 5 -14.11 1.60 -24.82
CA ASN A 5 -15.06 2.69 -24.97
C ASN A 5 -15.31 3.33 -23.61
N LEU A 6 -14.62 4.44 -23.35
CA LEU A 6 -14.74 5.16 -22.08
C LEU A 6 -16.17 5.64 -21.83
N GLU A 7 -16.91 6.01 -22.89
CA GLU A 7 -18.29 6.48 -22.79
C GLU A 7 -19.19 5.40 -22.21
N ASP A 8 -19.07 4.15 -22.68
CA ASP A 8 -19.87 3.02 -22.18
C ASP A 8 -19.62 2.75 -20.68
N TYR A 9 -18.36 2.86 -20.23
CA TYR A 9 -18.02 2.70 -18.81
C TYR A 9 -18.49 3.89 -17.96
N ALA A 10 -18.35 5.11 -18.47
CA ALA A 10 -18.77 6.31 -17.77
C ALA A 10 -20.30 6.33 -17.60
N GLU A 11 -21.06 5.95 -18.62
CA GLU A 11 -22.52 5.83 -18.53
C GLU A 11 -22.93 4.77 -17.50
N LEU A 12 -22.35 3.57 -17.58
CA LEU A 12 -22.68 2.48 -16.67
C LEU A 12 -22.34 2.81 -15.20
N LEU A 13 -21.24 3.52 -14.96
CA LEU A 13 -20.86 3.94 -13.61
C LEU A 13 -21.73 5.11 -13.12
N ALA A 14 -22.12 6.03 -14.01
CA ALA A 14 -23.01 7.15 -13.71
C ALA A 14 -24.44 6.72 -13.36
N GLU A 15 -24.92 5.58 -13.89
CA GLU A 15 -26.21 5.00 -13.49
C GLU A 15 -26.26 4.68 -11.98
N VAL A 16 -25.12 4.36 -11.37
CA VAL A 16 -25.02 3.98 -9.96
C VAL A 16 -24.53 5.15 -9.09
N ALA A 17 -23.66 5.99 -9.63
CA ALA A 17 -23.05 7.11 -8.93
C ALA A 17 -22.80 8.27 -9.92
N PRO A 18 -23.74 9.22 -10.05
CA PRO A 18 -23.61 10.34 -10.99
C PRO A 18 -22.31 11.14 -10.79
N GLU A 19 -21.80 11.23 -9.56
CA GLU A 19 -20.55 11.92 -9.24
C GLU A 19 -19.31 11.27 -9.86
N VAL A 20 -19.39 9.99 -10.26
CA VAL A 20 -18.28 9.24 -10.85
C VAL A 20 -17.98 9.72 -12.28
N LYS A 21 -18.96 10.28 -13.00
CA LYS A 21 -18.78 10.70 -14.39
C LYS A 21 -17.67 11.74 -14.54
N ASP A 22 -17.76 12.83 -13.78
CA ASP A 22 -16.79 13.93 -13.80
C ASP A 22 -15.40 13.47 -13.31
N VAL A 23 -15.38 12.53 -12.36
CA VAL A 23 -14.15 11.95 -11.81
C VAL A 23 -13.43 11.09 -12.85
N ILE A 24 -14.15 10.31 -13.66
CA ILE A 24 -13.55 9.48 -14.70
C ILE A 24 -12.89 10.35 -15.76
N GLU A 25 -13.57 11.39 -16.24
CA GLU A 25 -13.00 12.31 -17.25
C GLU A 25 -11.69 12.95 -16.76
N GLY A 26 -11.62 13.30 -15.47
CA GLY A 26 -10.42 13.87 -14.85
C GLY A 26 -9.30 12.85 -14.56
N THR A 27 -9.64 11.62 -14.14
CA THR A 27 -8.64 10.62 -13.70
C THR A 27 -8.16 9.70 -14.82
N PHE A 28 -8.97 9.49 -15.87
CA PHE A 28 -8.67 8.55 -16.95
C PHE A 28 -7.40 8.92 -17.71
N HIS A 29 -7.17 10.21 -17.98
CA HIS A 29 -5.96 10.63 -18.68
C HIS A 29 -4.69 10.26 -17.87
N GLU A 30 -4.71 10.42 -16.55
CA GLU A 30 -3.58 10.06 -15.70
C GLU A 30 -3.43 8.54 -15.57
N ALA A 31 -4.54 7.80 -15.50
CA ALA A 31 -4.53 6.33 -15.56
C ALA A 31 -3.90 5.83 -16.87
N ALA A 32 -4.29 6.39 -18.01
CA ALA A 32 -3.81 5.99 -19.34
C ALA A 32 -2.32 6.30 -19.58
N ARG A 33 -1.72 7.17 -18.76
CA ARG A 33 -0.28 7.45 -18.80
C ARG A 33 0.58 6.39 -18.12
N VAL A 34 -0.01 5.62 -17.19
CA VAL A 34 0.73 4.68 -16.34
C VAL A 34 0.28 3.23 -16.49
N MET A 35 -0.86 2.99 -17.14
CA MET A 35 -1.42 1.67 -17.42
C MET A 35 -1.36 1.33 -18.91
N SER A 36 -1.20 0.05 -19.21
CA SER A 36 -1.44 -0.51 -20.54
C SER A 36 -2.94 -0.54 -20.85
N PRO A 37 -3.34 -0.82 -22.11
CA PRO A 37 -4.75 -1.05 -22.43
C PRO A 37 -5.38 -2.16 -21.56
N ALA A 38 -4.66 -3.24 -21.28
CA ALA A 38 -5.18 -4.30 -20.41
C ALA A 38 -5.34 -3.81 -18.96
N GLY A 39 -4.37 -3.04 -18.45
CA GLY A 39 -4.45 -2.45 -17.11
C GLY A 39 -5.59 -1.43 -16.97
N LEU A 40 -5.87 -0.64 -18.01
CA LEU A 40 -7.01 0.28 -18.04
C LEU A 40 -8.34 -0.47 -18.02
N GLU A 41 -8.46 -1.56 -18.76
CA GLU A 41 -9.65 -2.41 -18.74
C GLU A 41 -9.88 -3.01 -17.36
N GLU A 42 -8.85 -3.58 -16.74
CA GLU A 42 -8.91 -4.12 -15.37
C GLU A 42 -9.26 -3.03 -14.34
N TYR A 43 -8.69 -1.84 -14.50
CA TYR A 43 -8.97 -0.69 -13.67
C TYR A 43 -10.45 -0.29 -13.72
N LEU A 44 -11.04 -0.12 -14.91
CA LEU A 44 -12.44 0.26 -15.08
C LEU A 44 -13.41 -0.87 -14.66
N GLU A 45 -13.06 -2.12 -14.95
CA GLU A 45 -13.79 -3.30 -14.46
C GLU A 45 -13.78 -3.38 -12.93
N GLY A 46 -12.67 -3.01 -12.30
CA GLY A 46 -12.56 -2.86 -10.85
C GLY A 46 -13.53 -1.83 -10.28
N ALA A 47 -13.62 -0.65 -10.88
CA ALA A 47 -14.58 0.38 -10.48
C ALA A 47 -16.02 -0.16 -10.56
N ARG A 48 -16.35 -0.87 -11.65
CA ARG A 48 -17.65 -1.52 -11.83
C ARG A 48 -17.91 -2.63 -10.80
N ALA A 49 -16.88 -3.37 -10.41
CA ALA A 49 -17.02 -4.38 -9.38
C ALA A 49 -17.31 -3.73 -8.01
N LEU A 50 -16.65 -2.60 -7.70
CA LEU A 50 -16.85 -1.87 -6.45
C LEU A 50 -18.23 -1.21 -6.36
N THR A 51 -18.83 -0.73 -7.47
CA THR A 51 -20.22 -0.22 -7.45
C THR A 51 -21.21 -1.30 -7.00
N LYS A 52 -21.01 -2.56 -7.44
CA LYS A 52 -21.85 -3.71 -7.07
C LYS A 52 -21.78 -4.07 -5.59
N LEU A 53 -20.79 -3.59 -4.84
CA LEU A 53 -20.74 -3.78 -3.38
C LEU A 53 -21.80 -2.95 -2.63
N GLY A 54 -22.38 -1.93 -3.25
CA GLY A 54 -23.39 -1.07 -2.61
C GLY A 54 -22.85 -0.31 -1.39
N ARG A 55 -21.56 0.05 -1.40
CA ARG A 55 -20.86 0.71 -0.28
C ARG A 55 -20.72 2.23 -0.41
N GLY A 56 -21.50 2.83 -1.31
CA GLY A 56 -21.54 4.27 -1.55
C GLY A 56 -20.59 4.73 -2.68
N PRO A 57 -20.85 5.90 -3.28
CA PRO A 57 -20.10 6.42 -4.42
C PRO A 57 -18.65 6.78 -4.06
N ASP A 58 -18.41 7.26 -2.83
CA ASP A 58 -17.08 7.68 -2.35
C ASP A 58 -16.02 6.59 -2.49
N LEU A 59 -16.39 5.32 -2.29
CA LEU A 59 -15.48 4.19 -2.47
C LEU A 59 -14.97 4.11 -3.91
N VAL A 60 -15.88 4.22 -4.87
CA VAL A 60 -15.59 4.10 -6.30
C VAL A 60 -14.79 5.31 -6.77
N VAL A 61 -15.18 6.51 -6.34
CA VAL A 61 -14.44 7.76 -6.60
C VAL A 61 -13.02 7.67 -6.07
N THR A 62 -12.84 7.25 -4.81
CA THR A 62 -11.51 7.11 -4.20
C THR A 62 -10.66 6.09 -4.93
N TYR A 63 -11.24 4.93 -5.29
CA TYR A 63 -10.52 3.94 -6.10
C TYR A 63 -10.04 4.51 -7.43
N LEU A 64 -10.92 5.22 -8.17
CA LEU A 64 -10.57 5.82 -9.45
C LEU A 64 -9.45 6.87 -9.32
N GLN A 65 -9.50 7.69 -8.27
CA GLN A 65 -8.50 8.73 -8.05
C GLN A 65 -7.13 8.16 -7.63
N GLU A 66 -7.13 7.16 -6.75
CA GLU A 66 -5.92 6.73 -6.05
C GLU A 66 -5.20 5.56 -6.76
N MET A 67 -5.92 4.70 -7.48
CA MET A 67 -5.32 3.50 -8.10
C MET A 67 -4.21 3.83 -9.13
N PRO A 68 -4.33 4.86 -9.99
CA PRO A 68 -3.24 5.27 -10.88
C PRO A 68 -1.94 5.62 -10.14
N LEU A 69 -2.03 6.22 -8.95
CA LEU A 69 -0.87 6.55 -8.13
C LEU A 69 -0.20 5.29 -7.59
N VAL A 70 -0.99 4.27 -7.22
CA VAL A 70 -0.47 2.97 -6.76
C VAL A 70 0.20 2.21 -7.90
N VAL A 71 -0.40 2.21 -9.09
CA VAL A 71 0.18 1.58 -10.30
C VAL A 71 1.51 2.22 -10.67
N LYS A 72 1.61 3.54 -10.56
CA LYS A 72 2.85 4.27 -10.84
C LYS A 72 4.03 3.79 -9.96
N GLU A 73 3.76 3.41 -8.71
CA GLU A 73 4.80 2.96 -7.78
C GLU A 73 5.11 1.46 -7.94
N CYS A 74 4.08 0.62 -8.09
CA CYS A 74 4.21 -0.83 -7.98
C CYS A 74 4.02 -1.62 -9.28
N GLY A 75 3.42 -1.04 -10.32
CA GLY A 75 3.00 -1.74 -11.54
C GLY A 75 1.48 -2.00 -11.57
N GLU A 76 0.96 -2.31 -12.76
CA GLU A 76 -0.49 -2.50 -12.98
C GLU A 76 -1.01 -3.86 -12.50
N ASP A 77 -0.13 -4.83 -12.26
CA ASP A 77 -0.44 -6.16 -11.75
C ASP A 77 -1.00 -6.16 -10.32
N ILE A 78 -0.96 -5.02 -9.62
CA ILE A 78 -1.51 -4.85 -8.28
C ILE A 78 -3.01 -4.51 -8.27
N ILE A 79 -3.58 -4.07 -9.40
CA ILE A 79 -4.99 -3.62 -9.48
C ILE A 79 -5.94 -4.72 -8.99
N GLY A 80 -5.86 -5.92 -9.56
CA GLY A 80 -6.69 -7.06 -9.18
C GLY A 80 -6.52 -7.49 -7.72
N ASP A 81 -5.32 -7.38 -7.17
CA ASP A 81 -5.05 -7.67 -5.75
C ASP A 81 -5.76 -6.67 -4.83
N CYS A 82 -5.71 -5.38 -5.16
CA CYS A 82 -6.39 -4.32 -4.41
C CYS A 82 -7.92 -4.51 -4.43
N ILE A 83 -8.50 -4.80 -5.59
CA ILE A 83 -9.94 -5.09 -5.73
C ILE A 83 -10.29 -6.34 -4.93
N THR A 84 -9.53 -7.42 -5.09
CA THR A 84 -9.75 -8.67 -4.36
C THR A 84 -9.67 -8.48 -2.85
N ALA A 85 -8.73 -7.67 -2.37
CA ALA A 85 -8.61 -7.34 -0.96
C ALA A 85 -9.83 -6.55 -0.45
N ALA A 86 -10.30 -5.55 -1.20
CA ALA A 86 -11.52 -4.81 -0.88
C ALA A 86 -12.75 -5.73 -0.79
N MET A 87 -12.90 -6.64 -1.76
CA MET A 87 -13.98 -7.65 -1.77
C MET A 87 -13.92 -8.53 -0.52
N LYS A 88 -12.73 -9.04 -0.17
CA LYS A 88 -12.53 -9.89 1.02
C LYS A 88 -12.91 -9.18 2.30
N VAL A 89 -12.52 -7.91 2.48
CA VAL A 89 -12.81 -7.17 3.73
C VAL A 89 -14.22 -6.58 3.78
N SER A 90 -14.92 -6.54 2.65
CA SER A 90 -16.27 -5.95 2.55
C SER A 90 -17.32 -6.62 3.42
N SER A 91 -17.16 -7.90 3.76
CA SER A 91 -18.07 -8.64 4.65
C SER A 91 -17.79 -8.43 6.14
N MET A 92 -16.65 -7.84 6.48
CA MET A 92 -16.17 -7.67 7.87
C MET A 92 -16.11 -6.22 8.33
N THR A 93 -16.21 -5.26 7.40
CA THR A 93 -15.99 -3.84 7.67
C THR A 93 -17.04 -2.96 6.98
N SER A 94 -17.08 -1.67 7.33
CA SER A 94 -17.96 -0.70 6.68
C SER A 94 -17.37 -0.20 5.36
N GLY A 95 -18.21 0.35 4.48
CA GLY A 95 -17.76 0.98 3.23
C GLY A 95 -16.68 2.04 3.46
N GLU A 96 -16.83 2.86 4.51
CA GLU A 96 -15.86 3.88 4.92
C GLU A 96 -14.46 3.31 5.22
N VAL A 97 -14.37 2.11 5.80
CA VAL A 97 -13.06 1.45 6.05
C VAL A 97 -12.41 1.03 4.74
N ILE A 98 -13.19 0.56 3.76
CA ILE A 98 -12.69 0.19 2.43
C ILE A 98 -12.25 1.44 1.67
N THR A 99 -13.03 2.52 1.75
CA THR A 99 -12.67 3.83 1.18
C THR A 99 -11.34 4.31 1.78
N LEU A 100 -11.19 4.25 3.10
CA LEU A 100 -9.97 4.63 3.79
C LEU A 100 -8.78 3.72 3.43
N LEU A 101 -9.03 2.42 3.21
CA LEU A 101 -8.02 1.51 2.70
C LEU A 101 -7.51 2.01 1.34
N PHE A 102 -8.37 2.28 0.37
CA PHE A 102 -7.96 2.81 -0.94
C PHE A 102 -7.26 4.17 -0.82
N ALA A 103 -7.78 5.09 0.01
CA ALA A 103 -7.15 6.39 0.26
C ALA A 103 -5.73 6.27 0.84
N SER A 104 -5.44 5.21 1.60
CA SER A 104 -4.10 4.97 2.17
C SER A 104 -3.11 4.32 1.19
N LEU A 105 -3.59 3.61 0.16
CA LEU A 105 -2.75 2.80 -0.73
C LEU A 105 -1.65 3.59 -1.47
N PRO A 106 -1.85 4.84 -1.94
CA PRO A 106 -0.76 5.63 -2.53
C PRO A 106 0.39 5.88 -1.56
N SER A 107 0.11 6.15 -0.29
CA SER A 107 1.15 6.28 0.73
C SER A 107 1.83 4.94 0.98
N VAL A 108 1.04 3.87 1.15
CA VAL A 108 1.56 2.51 1.36
C VAL A 108 2.48 2.07 0.23
N SER A 109 2.06 2.25 -1.03
CA SER A 109 2.84 1.87 -2.21
C SER A 109 4.14 2.66 -2.34
N ARG A 110 4.15 3.96 -1.97
CA ARG A 110 5.40 4.74 -1.89
C ARG A 110 6.35 4.25 -0.81
N HIS A 111 5.85 3.93 0.39
CA HIS A 111 6.70 3.47 1.49
C HIS A 111 7.19 2.03 1.31
N LEU A 112 6.38 1.18 0.68
CA LEU A 112 6.74 -0.22 0.42
C LEU A 112 7.50 -0.39 -0.88
N GLY A 113 7.27 0.44 -1.90
CA GLY A 113 8.06 0.51 -3.11
C GLY A 113 8.10 -0.76 -3.99
N ASP A 114 7.24 -1.75 -3.74
CA ASP A 114 7.18 -3.01 -4.47
C ASP A 114 5.79 -3.68 -4.37
N ALA A 115 5.29 -4.25 -5.46
CA ALA A 115 3.97 -4.89 -5.52
C ALA A 115 3.84 -6.07 -4.56
N GLN A 116 4.90 -6.87 -4.36
CA GLN A 116 4.87 -8.02 -3.46
C GLN A 116 4.74 -7.60 -2.00
N LEU A 117 5.36 -6.48 -1.61
CA LEU A 117 5.18 -5.91 -0.29
C LEU A 117 3.77 -5.35 -0.10
N VAL A 118 3.20 -4.69 -1.12
CA VAL A 118 1.80 -4.25 -1.08
C VAL A 118 0.83 -5.45 -0.95
N ARG A 119 1.05 -6.56 -1.66
CA ARG A 119 0.28 -7.80 -1.46
C ARG A 119 0.37 -8.33 -0.03
N GLY A 120 1.57 -8.28 0.55
CA GLY A 120 1.79 -8.64 1.95
C GLY A 120 1.03 -7.72 2.93
N TYR A 121 0.95 -6.43 2.62
CA TYR A 121 0.12 -5.45 3.35
C TYR A 121 -1.37 -5.76 3.23
N LEU A 122 -1.89 -5.99 2.02
CA LEU A 122 -3.30 -6.34 1.80
C LEU A 122 -3.69 -7.62 2.56
N THR A 123 -2.77 -8.59 2.62
CA THR A 123 -2.94 -9.81 3.43
C THR A 123 -3.03 -9.50 4.93
N LEU A 124 -2.21 -8.56 5.44
CA LEU A 124 -2.27 -8.10 6.82
C LEU A 124 -3.61 -7.40 7.12
N ILE A 125 -4.08 -6.53 6.23
CA ILE A 125 -5.38 -5.84 6.37
C ILE A 125 -6.52 -6.86 6.46
N HIS A 126 -6.51 -7.87 5.59
CA HIS A 126 -7.52 -8.93 5.64
C HIS A 126 -7.48 -9.73 6.96
N GLN A 127 -6.28 -10.05 7.46
CA GLN A 127 -6.12 -10.73 8.75
C GLN A 127 -6.65 -9.86 9.91
N LEU A 128 -6.35 -8.56 9.91
CA LEU A 128 -6.83 -7.64 10.95
C LEU A 128 -8.33 -7.38 10.86
N ALA A 129 -8.92 -7.40 9.65
CA ALA A 129 -10.37 -7.30 9.48
C ALA A 129 -11.11 -8.44 10.20
N SER A 130 -10.55 -9.65 10.21
CA SER A 130 -11.17 -10.80 10.89
C SER A 130 -10.89 -10.87 12.39
N THR A 131 -9.80 -10.27 12.87
CA THR A 131 -9.33 -10.45 14.26
C THR A 131 -9.42 -9.19 15.13
N ALA A 132 -9.41 -8.00 14.53
CA ALA A 132 -9.36 -6.70 15.19
C ALA A 132 -10.03 -5.59 14.35
N ALA A 133 -11.21 -5.87 13.76
CA ALA A 133 -11.91 -4.95 12.85
C ALA A 133 -12.05 -3.51 13.37
N ARG A 134 -12.32 -3.34 14.68
CA ARG A 134 -12.46 -2.02 15.32
C ARG A 134 -11.16 -1.19 15.32
N GLY A 135 -10.01 -1.86 15.27
CA GLY A 135 -8.69 -1.23 15.18
C GLY A 135 -8.29 -0.82 13.75
N LEU A 136 -8.96 -1.32 12.72
CA LEU A 136 -8.59 -1.02 11.33
C LEU A 136 -8.72 0.45 10.97
N ARG A 137 -9.88 1.07 11.26
CA ARG A 137 -10.10 2.48 10.93
C ARG A 137 -9.07 3.40 11.61
N PRO A 138 -8.84 3.32 12.94
CA PRO A 138 -7.77 4.09 13.58
C PRO A 138 -6.40 3.84 12.93
N MET A 139 -6.04 2.58 12.68
CA MET A 139 -4.75 2.25 12.08
C MET A 139 -4.56 2.86 10.70
N LEU A 140 -5.58 2.77 9.83
CA LEU A 140 -5.51 3.29 8.46
C LEU A 140 -5.33 4.82 8.42
N ASN A 141 -5.89 5.55 9.40
CA ASN A 141 -5.67 7.00 9.53
C ASN A 141 -4.20 7.37 9.82
N HIS A 142 -3.43 6.43 10.39
CA HIS A 142 -2.02 6.62 10.76
C HIS A 142 -1.06 5.86 9.85
N MET A 143 -1.52 5.33 8.71
CA MET A 143 -0.73 4.42 7.89
C MET A 143 0.55 5.08 7.35
N ASP A 144 0.48 6.35 6.95
CA ASP A 144 1.65 7.12 6.51
C ASP A 144 2.68 7.30 7.63
N GLU A 145 2.24 7.62 8.86
CA GLU A 145 3.13 7.74 10.01
C GLU A 145 3.79 6.40 10.33
N LEU A 146 3.00 5.32 10.39
CA LEU A 146 3.48 3.98 10.70
C LEU A 146 4.55 3.53 9.70
N LEU A 147 4.27 3.63 8.40
CA LEU A 147 5.20 3.18 7.35
C LEU A 147 6.37 4.14 7.14
N SER A 148 6.30 5.39 7.62
CA SER A 148 7.47 6.27 7.68
C SER A 148 8.55 5.79 8.66
N LYS A 149 8.20 4.88 9.58
CA LYS A 149 9.05 4.36 10.67
C LYS A 149 9.27 2.85 10.58
N LEU A 150 8.31 2.10 10.03
CA LEU A 150 8.30 0.64 10.05
C LEU A 150 8.45 0.05 8.65
N THR A 151 9.13 -1.09 8.58
CA THR A 151 8.99 -2.02 7.45
C THR A 151 7.62 -2.69 7.50
N LEU A 152 7.23 -3.40 6.43
CA LEU A 152 6.00 -4.19 6.43
C LEU A 152 5.96 -5.21 7.57
N SER A 153 7.08 -5.85 7.88
CA SER A 153 7.15 -6.82 8.97
C SER A 153 7.15 -6.17 10.35
N GLY A 154 7.74 -4.99 10.50
CA GLY A 154 7.57 -4.15 11.69
C GLY A 154 6.10 -3.80 11.93
N LEU A 155 5.41 -3.33 10.89
CA LEU A 155 3.97 -3.05 10.94
C LEU A 155 3.17 -4.30 11.32
N ARG A 156 3.49 -5.46 10.74
CA ARG A 156 2.85 -6.74 11.07
C ARG A 156 3.03 -7.10 12.55
N ARG A 157 4.23 -6.96 13.12
CA ARG A 157 4.51 -7.27 14.53
C ARG A 157 3.80 -6.29 15.45
N TRP A 158 3.84 -4.99 15.14
CA TRP A 158 3.11 -3.95 15.87
C TRP A 158 1.60 -4.22 15.88
N ALA A 159 0.99 -4.43 14.72
CA ALA A 159 -0.45 -4.65 14.63
C ALA A 159 -0.91 -5.95 15.31
N ASN A 160 -0.16 -7.04 15.14
CA ASN A 160 -0.47 -8.32 15.78
C ASN A 160 -0.36 -8.25 17.30
N PHE A 161 0.60 -7.49 17.84
CA PHE A 161 0.72 -7.26 19.27
C PHE A 161 -0.55 -6.56 19.81
N GLY A 162 -0.93 -5.42 19.22
CA GLY A 162 -2.13 -4.68 19.64
C GLY A 162 -3.41 -5.52 19.57
N ALA A 163 -3.60 -6.24 18.46
CA ALA A 163 -4.75 -7.13 18.25
C ALA A 163 -4.83 -8.28 19.27
N GLN A 164 -3.68 -8.80 19.72
CA GLN A 164 -3.62 -9.87 20.72
C GLN A 164 -3.78 -9.33 22.14
N ALA A 165 -3.09 -8.24 22.49
CA ALA A 165 -3.07 -7.66 23.82
C ALA A 165 -4.47 -7.15 24.25
N TYR A 166 -5.20 -6.52 23.34
CA TYR A 166 -6.49 -5.88 23.64
C TYR A 166 -7.68 -6.55 22.95
N ARG A 167 -7.58 -7.84 22.61
CA ARG A 167 -8.64 -8.58 21.91
C ARG A 167 -10.03 -8.46 22.56
N ARG A 168 -10.07 -8.34 23.88
CA ARG A 168 -11.30 -8.26 24.69
C ARG A 168 -11.59 -6.86 25.25
N ASP A 169 -10.70 -5.90 25.01
CA ASP A 169 -10.80 -4.54 25.53
C ASP A 169 -10.78 -3.58 24.34
N PHE A 170 -11.97 -3.23 23.87
CA PHE A 170 -12.10 -2.48 22.62
C PHE A 170 -11.70 -1.02 22.74
N ASP A 171 -11.77 -0.44 23.94
CA ASP A 171 -11.38 0.95 24.16
C ASP A 171 -9.86 1.06 24.09
N ASN A 172 -9.14 0.16 24.76
CA ASN A 172 -7.68 0.09 24.66
C ASN A 172 -7.20 -0.40 23.28
N LEU A 173 -7.95 -1.28 22.61
CA LEU A 173 -7.68 -1.65 21.22
C LEU A 173 -7.71 -0.42 20.30
N THR A 174 -8.77 0.39 20.43
CA THR A 174 -8.93 1.62 19.64
C THR A 174 -7.81 2.60 19.95
N SER A 175 -7.53 2.85 21.24
CA SER A 175 -6.45 3.75 21.67
C SER A 175 -5.07 3.28 21.20
N TYR A 176 -4.80 1.97 21.20
CA TYR A 176 -3.57 1.41 20.67
C TYR A 176 -3.41 1.69 19.17
N PHE A 177 -4.41 1.34 18.36
CA PHE A 177 -4.36 1.54 16.92
C PHE A 177 -4.44 3.02 16.50
N ASN A 178 -4.86 3.90 17.41
CA ASN A 178 -4.84 5.36 17.22
C ASN A 178 -3.52 6.02 17.65
N LEU A 179 -2.48 5.25 17.99
CA LEU A 179 -1.17 5.73 18.49
C LEU A 179 -1.24 6.51 19.82
N GLU A 180 -2.35 6.41 20.55
CA GLU A 180 -2.57 7.15 21.79
C GLU A 180 -1.97 6.44 23.01
N SER A 181 -2.02 5.11 23.04
CA SER A 181 -1.55 4.34 24.20
C SER A 181 -0.02 4.33 24.30
N ALA A 182 0.49 4.26 25.54
CA ALA A 182 1.94 4.15 25.79
C ALA A 182 2.53 2.89 25.14
N ASP A 183 1.80 1.76 25.22
CA ASP A 183 2.21 0.48 24.63
C ASP A 183 2.30 0.57 23.10
N SER A 184 1.41 1.33 22.46
CA SER A 184 1.45 1.56 21.01
C SER A 184 2.72 2.27 20.57
N ARG A 185 3.07 3.36 21.26
CA ARG A 185 4.28 4.13 20.98
C ARG A 185 5.55 3.35 21.32
N ALA A 186 5.55 2.62 22.43
CA ALA A 186 6.68 1.77 22.83
C ALA A 186 6.91 0.65 21.82
N MET A 187 5.84 -0.01 21.35
CA MET A 187 5.96 -1.05 20.32
C MET A 187 6.39 -0.47 18.97
N LEU A 188 5.94 0.74 18.61
CA LEU A 188 6.36 1.44 17.40
C LEU A 188 7.87 1.72 17.41
N GLU A 189 8.40 2.25 18.52
CA GLU A 189 9.84 2.51 18.66
C GLU A 189 10.65 1.20 18.71
N ARG A 190 10.12 0.15 19.33
CA ARG A 190 10.77 -1.17 19.37
C ARG A 190 10.88 -1.80 17.99
N GLU A 191 9.85 -1.67 17.16
CA GLU A 191 9.79 -2.31 15.84
C GLU A 191 10.46 -1.50 14.73
N ARG A 192 10.87 -0.27 15.04
CA ARG A 192 11.64 0.56 14.13
C ARG A 192 12.97 -0.11 13.79
N ARG A 193 13.20 -0.29 12.49
CA ARG A 193 14.46 -0.79 11.93
C ARG A 193 15.27 0.39 11.37
N GLY A 194 16.60 0.30 11.46
CA GLY A 194 17.57 1.38 11.26
C GLY A 194 17.23 2.36 10.14
N VAL A 195 17.83 2.20 8.97
CA VAL A 195 17.61 3.05 7.81
C VAL A 195 16.70 2.34 6.80
N LEU A 196 15.48 2.86 6.62
CA LEU A 196 14.55 2.36 5.61
C LEU A 196 15.10 2.63 4.20
N PHE A 197 15.03 1.61 3.34
CA PHE A 197 15.57 1.66 1.98
C PHE A 197 14.96 2.80 1.15
N VAL A 198 13.64 2.96 1.22
CA VAL A 198 12.92 3.98 0.47
C VAL A 198 13.39 5.41 0.76
N LYS A 199 13.97 5.67 1.95
CA LYS A 199 14.54 6.98 2.30
C LYS A 199 15.85 7.27 1.59
N VAL A 200 16.57 6.24 1.13
CA VAL A 200 17.89 6.36 0.49
C VAL A 200 17.88 6.01 -0.99
N GLN A 201 16.87 5.27 -1.46
CA GLN A 201 16.76 4.72 -2.81
C GLN A 201 17.01 5.77 -3.91
N ARG A 202 16.37 6.95 -3.83
CA ARG A 202 16.56 8.01 -4.83
C ARG A 202 18.02 8.47 -4.91
N LYS A 203 18.68 8.62 -3.77
CA LYS A 203 20.08 9.04 -3.68
C LYS A 203 21.01 7.94 -4.22
N LEU A 204 20.73 6.68 -3.88
CA LEU A 204 21.46 5.52 -4.42
C LEU A 204 21.35 5.45 -5.95
N ASN A 205 20.16 5.63 -6.50
CA ASN A 205 19.96 5.66 -7.95
C ASN A 205 20.78 6.75 -8.64
N PHE A 206 20.87 7.95 -8.06
CA PHE A 206 21.74 9.00 -8.62
C PHE A 206 23.22 8.63 -8.57
N TYR A 207 23.70 7.99 -7.49
CA TYR A 207 25.07 7.52 -7.42
C TYR A 207 25.36 6.42 -8.45
N LEU A 208 24.47 5.43 -8.56
CA LEU A 208 24.62 4.37 -9.55
C LEU A 208 24.62 4.94 -10.98
N ARG A 209 23.73 5.90 -11.28
CA ARG A 209 23.70 6.54 -12.58
C ARG A 209 24.98 7.34 -12.88
N ALA A 210 25.51 8.06 -11.89
CA ALA A 210 26.75 8.81 -12.05
C ALA A 210 27.97 7.91 -12.28
N LEU A 211 28.03 6.77 -11.58
CA LEU A 211 29.16 5.84 -11.66
C LEU A 211 29.14 4.97 -12.92
N TRP A 212 27.96 4.51 -13.35
CA TRP A 212 27.82 3.53 -14.45
C TRP A 212 27.14 4.09 -15.72
N GLY A 213 26.72 5.36 -15.72
CA GLY A 213 26.14 6.02 -16.90
C GLY A 213 24.79 5.45 -17.35
N ARG A 214 24.06 4.75 -16.48
CA ARG A 214 22.75 4.13 -16.78
C ARG A 214 21.84 4.07 -15.56
N ASP A 215 20.55 3.95 -15.79
CA ASP A 215 19.56 3.76 -14.72
C ASP A 215 19.57 2.32 -14.21
N PHE A 216 19.32 2.17 -12.90
CA PHE A 216 19.16 0.89 -12.22
C PHE A 216 17.77 0.82 -11.61
N PHE A 217 17.15 -0.35 -11.70
CA PHE A 217 15.89 -0.61 -11.00
C PHE A 217 16.23 -1.24 -9.66
N LEU A 218 15.99 -0.48 -8.59
CA LEU A 218 16.19 -0.95 -7.23
C LEU A 218 14.83 -1.18 -6.58
N ARG A 219 14.62 -2.33 -5.95
CA ARG A 219 13.40 -2.64 -5.20
C ARG A 219 13.74 -3.10 -3.79
N PRO A 220 12.98 -2.66 -2.77
CA PRO A 220 13.07 -3.24 -1.43
C PRO A 220 12.59 -4.69 -1.45
N SER A 221 13.05 -5.48 -0.51
CA SER A 221 12.59 -6.83 -0.27
C SER A 221 12.61 -7.08 1.23
N GLY A 222 11.56 -7.74 1.73
CA GLY A 222 11.37 -7.96 3.16
C GLY A 222 12.56 -8.71 3.75
N ALA A 223 13.39 -8.01 4.51
CA ALA A 223 14.54 -8.60 5.20
C ALA A 223 14.14 -9.04 6.60
N ASP A 224 13.24 -10.03 6.68
CA ASP A 224 12.77 -10.58 7.96
C ASP A 224 13.82 -11.43 8.67
N TYR A 225 14.92 -11.74 7.98
CA TYR A 225 15.99 -12.61 8.43
C TYR A 225 17.32 -11.86 8.39
N THR A 226 18.16 -12.10 9.40
CA THR A 226 19.54 -11.59 9.50
C THR A 226 20.43 -12.00 8.32
N ASP A 227 20.03 -13.00 7.55
CA ASP A 227 20.79 -13.56 6.43
C ASP A 227 20.32 -13.06 5.06
N PHE A 228 19.55 -11.96 5.00
CA PHE A 228 19.15 -11.38 3.72
C PHE A 228 20.39 -11.08 2.87
N ARG A 229 20.45 -11.66 1.69
CA ARG A 229 21.49 -11.37 0.69
C ARG A 229 20.85 -10.64 -0.48
N PRO A 230 21.33 -9.42 -0.81
CA PRO A 230 20.95 -8.75 -2.04
C PRO A 230 21.10 -9.66 -3.25
N TYR A 231 20.13 -9.61 -4.15
CA TYR A 231 20.11 -10.44 -5.35
C TYR A 231 19.59 -9.66 -6.55
N ILE A 232 19.86 -10.18 -7.75
CA ILE A 232 19.35 -9.61 -8.99
C ILE A 232 18.36 -10.59 -9.60
N ASP A 233 17.16 -10.10 -9.90
CA ASP A 233 16.16 -10.83 -10.66
C ASP A 233 15.58 -9.93 -11.75
N ASN A 234 15.41 -10.44 -12.97
CA ASN A 234 14.89 -9.68 -14.12
C ASN A 234 15.51 -8.26 -14.30
N ARG A 235 16.82 -8.12 -14.05
CA ARG A 235 17.58 -6.85 -14.08
C ARG A 235 17.19 -5.82 -13.01
N ILE A 236 16.45 -6.24 -12.00
CA ILE A 236 16.11 -5.49 -10.80
C ILE A 236 17.06 -5.94 -9.68
N LEU A 237 17.67 -4.98 -8.98
CA LEU A 237 18.46 -5.25 -7.78
C LEU A 237 17.54 -5.18 -6.56
N HIS A 238 17.41 -6.30 -5.88
CA HIS A 238 16.63 -6.45 -4.66
C HIS A 238 17.53 -6.19 -3.44
N LEU A 239 17.14 -5.18 -2.66
CA LEU A 239 17.87 -4.71 -1.47
C LEU A 239 17.00 -4.90 -0.23
N PRO A 240 17.60 -5.03 0.97
CA PRO A 240 16.81 -5.12 2.20
C PRO A 240 15.94 -3.88 2.36
N ASP A 241 14.70 -4.05 2.83
CA ASP A 241 13.74 -2.96 3.06
C ASP A 241 14.14 -2.03 4.22
N ALA A 242 14.97 -2.51 5.14
CA ALA A 242 15.68 -1.69 6.13
C ALA A 242 17.04 -2.29 6.48
N VAL A 243 17.97 -1.44 6.91
CA VAL A 243 19.30 -1.85 7.36
C VAL A 243 19.60 -1.25 8.74
N ASP A 244 19.85 -2.10 9.71
CA ASP A 244 20.35 -1.72 11.04
C ASP A 244 21.86 -1.38 10.97
N ASN A 245 22.38 -0.69 11.98
CA ASN A 245 23.82 -0.46 12.06
C ASN A 245 24.58 -1.79 12.24
N LEU A 246 25.74 -1.92 11.58
CA LEU A 246 26.63 -3.07 11.74
C LEU A 246 27.82 -2.67 12.61
N GLY A 247 27.72 -2.92 13.92
CA GLY A 247 28.69 -2.38 14.89
C GLY A 247 28.68 -0.85 14.85
N ASP A 248 29.84 -0.26 14.59
CA ASP A 248 30.00 1.19 14.48
C ASP A 248 29.63 1.74 13.08
N ILE A 249 29.35 0.87 12.10
CA ILE A 249 29.00 1.28 10.74
C ILE A 249 27.52 1.67 10.68
N PRO A 250 27.18 2.95 10.39
CA PRO A 250 25.79 3.37 10.26
C PRO A 250 25.09 2.67 9.10
N GLY A 251 23.81 2.33 9.25
CA GLY A 251 23.03 1.67 8.19
C GLY A 251 23.00 2.45 6.87
N LEU A 252 23.13 3.78 6.92
CA LEU A 252 23.24 4.62 5.72
C LEU A 252 24.51 4.35 4.91
N GLU A 253 25.61 4.00 5.58
CA GLU A 253 26.87 3.66 4.93
C GLU A 253 26.83 2.25 4.35
N LEU A 254 26.10 1.33 4.98
CA LEU A 254 25.91 -0.03 4.46
C LEU A 254 25.15 -0.08 3.12
N TYR A 255 24.33 0.94 2.82
CA TYR A 255 23.68 1.07 1.51
C TYR A 255 24.61 1.64 0.41
N ARG A 256 25.71 2.31 0.77
CA ARG A 256 26.62 2.98 -0.18
C ARG A 256 27.75 2.07 -0.60
#